data_AF-A0A372RQV5-F1
#
_entry.id   AF-A0A372RQV5-F1
#
_cell.length_a   1.000
_cell.length_b   1.000
_cell.length_c   1.000
_cell.angle_alpha   90.00
_cell.angle_beta   90.00
_cell.angle_gamma   90.00
#
_symmetry.space_group_name_H-M   'P 1'
#
loop_
_entity.id
_entity.type
_entity.pdbx_description
1 polymer ?
#
loop_
_entity_poly.entity_id
_entity_poly.type
_entity_poly.pdbx_seq_one_letter_code
_entity_poly.pdbx_strand_id
1 'polypeptide(L)'
;MVELSSGKPPFYERKHDTTLALEICNGLRPEFGKGTPEIYKKLAYKCMNANSNQRPTANDLIWLISFWNDSFYDDKHFQEESKFGYKGKEIKTMFEEANKEISNISTSYKKDPDAVYTSRVFTFNNLTKPVNSSIISSYLDDDENNEDNQDSQLVDLKVSSSLLQLKGI
;
A
#
# COMPACT_ATOMS: atom_id res chain seq x y z
N MET A 1 -1.56 3.21 5.61
CA MET A 1 -1.43 4.30 4.61
C MET A 1 -2.65 5.19 4.59
N VAL A 2 -3.85 4.68 4.30
CA VAL A 2 -5.06 5.52 4.24
C VAL A 2 -5.38 6.22 5.57
N GLU A 3 -5.25 5.53 6.71
CA GLU A 3 -5.45 6.13 8.03
C GLU A 3 -4.49 7.29 8.33
N LEU A 4 -3.23 7.21 7.88
CA LEU A 4 -2.27 8.32 8.03
C LEU A 4 -2.67 9.53 7.20
N SER A 5 -3.27 9.28 6.04
CA SER A 5 -3.72 10.30 5.10
C SER A 5 -5.03 10.96 5.53
N SER A 6 -6.00 10.19 6.06
CA SER A 6 -7.32 10.70 6.45
C SER A 6 -7.41 11.11 7.92
N GLY A 7 -6.48 10.66 8.75
CA GLY A 7 -6.53 10.79 10.20
C GLY A 7 -7.65 9.97 10.87
N LYS A 8 -8.26 9.02 10.13
CA LYS A 8 -9.39 8.21 10.59
C LYS A 8 -9.16 6.73 10.27
N PRO A 9 -9.48 5.81 11.19
CA PRO A 9 -9.41 4.39 10.90
C PRO A 9 -10.30 4.03 9.70
N PRO A 10 -9.90 3.10 8.82
CA PRO A 10 -10.73 2.73 7.68
C PRO A 10 -12.06 2.13 8.15
N PHE A 11 -13.15 2.54 7.49
CA PHE A 11 -14.52 2.07 7.73
C PHE A 11 -15.06 2.29 9.16
N TYR A 12 -14.60 3.34 9.85
CA TYR A 12 -14.95 3.66 11.25
C TYR A 12 -16.44 3.81 11.52
N GLU A 13 -17.20 4.22 10.52
CA GLU A 13 -18.63 4.49 10.59
C GLU A 13 -19.49 3.24 10.35
N ARG A 14 -18.88 2.07 10.17
CA ARG A 14 -19.56 0.84 9.79
C ARG A 14 -19.24 -0.31 10.73
N LYS A 15 -20.20 -1.21 10.89
CA LYS A 15 -19.99 -2.50 11.54
C LYS A 15 -18.94 -3.30 10.79
N HIS A 16 -18.01 -3.91 11.51
CA HIS A 16 -17.05 -4.83 10.91
C HIS A 16 -17.67 -6.22 10.85
N ASP A 17 -18.54 -6.48 9.89
CA ASP A 17 -19.26 -7.75 9.75
C ASP A 17 -19.03 -8.40 8.38
N THR A 18 -19.75 -9.49 8.10
CA THR A 18 -19.67 -10.22 6.83
C THR A 18 -20.05 -9.34 5.64
N THR A 19 -20.94 -8.36 5.83
CA THR A 19 -21.37 -7.44 4.77
C THR A 19 -20.21 -6.57 4.33
N LEU A 20 -19.52 -5.93 5.29
CA LEU A 20 -18.34 -5.12 4.98
C LEU A 20 -17.23 -5.97 4.34
N ALA A 21 -17.02 -7.19 4.82
CA ALA A 21 -16.04 -8.11 4.24
C ALA A 21 -16.36 -8.46 2.77
N LEU A 22 -17.63 -8.73 2.44
CA LEU A 22 -18.08 -9.00 1.07
C LEU A 22 -17.90 -7.79 0.16
N GLU A 23 -18.21 -6.59 0.65
CA GLU A 23 -18.00 -5.36 -0.13
C GLU A 23 -16.52 -5.11 -0.41
N ILE A 24 -15.63 -5.37 0.57
CA ILE A 24 -14.17 -5.30 0.37
C ILE A 24 -13.72 -6.33 -0.68
N CYS A 25 -14.24 -7.56 -0.63
CA CYS A 25 -14.00 -8.54 -1.69
C CYS A 25 -14.50 -8.04 -3.05
N ASN A 26 -15.62 -7.32 -3.08
CA ASN A 26 -16.17 -6.75 -4.30
C ASN A 26 -15.53 -5.40 -4.72
N GLY A 27 -14.39 -5.03 -4.11
CA GLY A 27 -13.58 -3.90 -4.54
C GLY A 27 -13.74 -2.63 -3.69
N LEU A 28 -14.56 -2.62 -2.63
CA LEU A 28 -14.62 -1.48 -1.72
C LEU A 28 -13.23 -1.23 -1.10
N ARG A 29 -12.78 0.03 -1.11
CA ARG A 29 -11.52 0.47 -0.51
C ARG A 29 -11.74 1.77 0.27
N PRO A 30 -10.95 2.01 1.32
CA PRO A 30 -11.07 3.23 2.11
C PRO A 30 -10.63 4.46 1.32
N GLU A 31 -11.21 5.61 1.65
CA GLU A 31 -10.95 6.89 1.00
C GLU A 31 -9.78 7.65 1.64
N PHE A 32 -9.01 8.35 0.81
CA PHE A 32 -7.89 9.17 1.25
C PHE A 32 -8.35 10.54 1.75
N GLY A 33 -7.58 11.13 2.66
CA GLY A 33 -7.76 12.52 3.08
C GLY A 33 -7.52 13.50 1.94
N LYS A 34 -8.15 14.68 2.03
CA LYS A 34 -7.93 15.79 1.11
C LYS A 34 -6.43 16.15 1.07
N GLY A 35 -5.91 16.44 -0.11
CA GLY A 35 -4.53 16.85 -0.30
C GLY A 35 -3.51 15.71 -0.26
N THR A 36 -3.93 14.44 -0.14
CA THR A 36 -3.01 13.31 -0.21
C THR A 36 -2.28 13.29 -1.56
N PRO A 37 -0.93 13.22 -1.59
CA PRO A 37 -0.17 13.18 -2.84
C PRO A 37 -0.56 12.00 -3.73
N GLU A 38 -0.60 12.22 -5.05
CA GLU A 38 -0.97 11.16 -6.01
C GLU A 38 0.01 9.98 -5.99
N ILE A 39 1.31 10.25 -5.78
CA ILE A 39 2.32 9.19 -5.62
C ILE A 39 2.06 8.29 -4.40
N TYR A 40 1.49 8.86 -3.34
CA TYR A 40 1.10 8.14 -2.13
C TYR A 40 -0.16 7.31 -2.36
N LYS A 41 -1.16 7.87 -3.07
CA LYS A 41 -2.37 7.14 -3.46
C LYS A 41 -2.04 5.96 -4.37
N LYS A 42 -1.20 6.18 -5.39
CA LYS A 42 -0.74 5.14 -6.31
C LYS A 42 -0.09 3.97 -5.55
N LEU A 43 0.85 4.28 -4.64
CA LEU A 43 1.48 3.28 -3.78
C LEU A 43 0.45 2.52 -2.92
N ALA A 44 -0.45 3.25 -2.28
CA ALA A 44 -1.46 2.66 -1.42
C ALA A 44 -2.45 1.76 -2.18
N TYR A 45 -2.87 2.14 -3.40
CA TYR A 45 -3.68 1.29 -4.26
C TYR A 45 -2.93 0.04 -4.73
N LYS A 46 -1.63 0.15 -5.06
CA LYS A 46 -0.79 -1.01 -5.39
C LYS A 46 -0.72 -2.01 -4.21
N CYS A 47 -0.58 -1.52 -2.99
CA CYS A 47 -0.65 -2.36 -1.78
C CYS A 47 -2.03 -2.99 -1.53
N MET A 48 -3.10 -2.37 -2.03
CA MET A 48 -4.48 -2.84 -1.90
C MET A 48 -4.99 -3.67 -3.09
N ASN A 49 -4.09 -4.05 -4.01
CA ASN A 49 -4.42 -4.88 -5.17
C ASN A 49 -5.03 -6.21 -4.71
N ALA A 50 -6.13 -6.60 -5.35
CA ALA A 50 -6.82 -7.86 -5.11
C ALA A 50 -5.93 -9.06 -5.43
N ASN A 51 -5.09 -8.97 -6.47
CA ASN A 51 -4.05 -9.95 -6.74
C ASN A 51 -2.85 -9.70 -5.80
N SER A 52 -2.60 -10.64 -4.89
CA SER A 52 -1.49 -10.55 -3.94
C SER A 52 -0.12 -10.48 -4.60
N ASN A 53 0.04 -11.07 -5.79
CA ASN A 53 1.31 -11.09 -6.51
C ASN A 53 1.64 -9.73 -7.14
N GLN A 54 0.65 -8.83 -7.24
CA GLN A 54 0.81 -7.48 -7.77
C GLN A 54 1.05 -6.44 -6.68
N ARG A 55 1.11 -6.87 -5.41
CA ARG A 55 1.44 -5.99 -4.28
C ARG A 55 2.96 -5.85 -4.17
N PRO A 56 3.47 -4.66 -3.80
CA PRO A 56 4.90 -4.50 -3.56
C PRO A 56 5.32 -5.33 -2.34
N THR A 57 6.55 -5.80 -2.36
CA THR A 57 7.14 -6.44 -1.19
C THR A 57 7.45 -5.40 -0.12
N ALA A 58 7.68 -5.86 1.12
CA ALA A 58 8.14 -4.97 2.19
C ALA A 58 9.47 -4.28 1.84
N ASN A 59 10.35 -4.96 1.10
CA ASN A 59 11.63 -4.38 0.66
C ASN A 59 11.40 -3.25 -0.35
N ASP A 60 10.52 -3.45 -1.34
CA ASP A 60 10.19 -2.39 -2.32
C ASP A 60 9.65 -1.15 -1.61
N LEU A 61 8.79 -1.35 -0.60
CA LEU A 61 8.26 -0.26 0.22
C LEU A 61 9.35 0.48 0.99
N ILE A 62 10.32 -0.23 1.58
CA ILE A 62 11.43 0.38 2.30
C ILE A 62 12.25 1.25 1.33
N TRP A 63 12.66 0.71 0.18
CA TRP A 63 13.45 1.45 -0.80
C TRP A 63 12.74 2.71 -1.30
N LEU A 64 11.45 2.61 -1.62
CA LEU A 64 10.66 3.73 -2.10
C LEU A 64 10.48 4.81 -1.03
N ILE A 65 10.10 4.42 0.20
CA ILE A 65 9.87 5.36 1.30
C ILE A 65 11.20 6.00 1.75
N SER A 66 12.31 5.25 1.75
CA SER A 66 13.65 5.80 2.00
C SER A 66 14.01 6.87 0.97
N PHE A 67 13.78 6.62 -0.31
CA PHE A 67 14.01 7.64 -1.35
C PHE A 67 13.14 8.89 -1.13
N TRP A 68 11.86 8.71 -0.77
CA TRP A 68 11.00 9.85 -0.42
C TRP A 68 11.53 10.62 0.78
N ASN A 69 11.98 9.92 1.83
CA ASN A 69 12.56 10.56 3.01
C ASN A 69 13.84 11.33 2.67
N ASP A 70 14.73 10.72 1.87
CA ASP A 70 15.99 11.33 1.46
C ASP A 70 15.76 12.60 0.63
N SER A 71 14.67 12.64 -0.12
CA SER A 71 14.26 13.82 -0.89
C SER A 71 13.95 15.06 -0.04
N PHE A 72 13.83 14.95 1.28
CA PHE A 72 13.65 16.12 2.16
C PHE A 72 14.96 16.73 2.62
N TYR A 73 16.11 16.08 2.40
CA TYR A 73 17.40 16.71 2.68
C TYR A 73 17.69 17.78 1.62
N ASP A 74 18.15 18.95 2.06
CA ASP A 74 18.60 20.05 1.19
C ASP A 74 19.99 19.76 0.57
N ASP A 75 20.20 18.53 0.13
CA ASP A 75 21.36 18.09 -0.62
C ASP A 75 21.00 17.98 -2.10
N LYS A 76 21.77 18.66 -2.96
CA LYS A 76 21.56 18.67 -4.41
C LYS A 76 21.53 17.27 -5.01
N HIS A 77 22.30 16.33 -4.46
CA HIS A 77 22.31 14.93 -4.89
C HIS A 77 20.91 14.31 -4.77
N PHE A 78 20.29 14.38 -3.59
CA PHE A 78 18.97 13.79 -3.37
C PHE A 78 17.86 14.53 -4.14
N GLN A 79 17.98 15.84 -4.33
CA GLN A 79 16.98 16.62 -5.07
C GLN A 79 16.95 16.30 -6.57
N GLU A 80 18.12 16.05 -7.18
CA GLU A 80 18.23 15.76 -8.62
C GLU A 80 18.25 14.26 -8.93
N GLU A 81 18.42 13.39 -7.92
CA GLU A 81 18.30 11.95 -8.10
C GLU A 81 16.90 11.57 -8.59
N SER A 82 16.86 10.72 -9.61
CA SER A 82 15.62 10.20 -10.22
C SER A 82 15.52 8.71 -9.97
N LYS A 83 14.52 8.28 -9.21
CA LYS A 83 14.21 6.87 -8.93
C LYS A 83 12.70 6.67 -8.98
N PHE A 84 12.28 5.48 -9.36
CA PHE A 84 10.86 5.10 -9.43
C PHE A 84 10.00 6.05 -10.29
N GLY A 85 10.61 6.70 -11.29
CA GLY A 85 9.93 7.64 -12.19
C GLY A 85 9.79 9.07 -11.66
N TYR A 86 10.37 9.41 -10.51
CA TYR A 86 10.26 10.73 -9.90
C TYR A 86 11.63 11.28 -9.49
N LYS A 87 11.79 12.60 -9.58
CA LYS A 87 12.93 13.30 -8.99
C LYS A 87 12.65 13.64 -7.53
N GLY A 88 13.70 13.64 -6.70
CA GLY A 88 13.56 13.99 -5.28
C GLY A 88 12.87 15.35 -5.06
N LYS A 89 13.23 16.37 -5.83
CA LYS A 89 12.59 17.70 -5.73
C LYS A 89 11.09 17.71 -6.04
N GLU A 90 10.63 16.84 -6.94
CA GLU A 90 9.21 16.70 -7.28
C GLU A 90 8.47 16.07 -6.11
N ILE A 91 9.04 15.02 -5.52
CA ILE A 91 8.50 14.37 -4.33
C ILE A 91 8.40 15.35 -3.17
N LYS A 92 9.48 16.07 -2.86
CA LYS A 92 9.50 17.11 -1.82
C LYS A 92 8.38 18.12 -2.03
N THR A 93 8.25 18.66 -3.25
CA THR A 93 7.20 19.63 -3.60
C THR A 93 5.80 19.05 -3.37
N MET A 94 5.52 17.83 -3.84
CA MET A 94 4.21 17.18 -3.68
C MET A 94 3.83 17.00 -2.21
N PHE A 95 4.77 16.59 -1.35
CA PHE A 95 4.50 16.42 0.07
C PHE A 95 4.45 17.74 0.84
N GLU A 96 5.23 18.75 0.46
CA GLU A 96 5.10 20.10 1.02
C GLU A 96 3.74 20.73 0.71
N GLU A 97 3.21 20.49 -0.49
CA GLU A 97 1.85 20.89 -0.85
C GLU A 97 0.81 20.15 -0.01
N ALA A 98 0.95 18.84 0.16
CA ALA A 98 0.05 18.06 1.01
C ALA A 98 0.08 18.52 2.47
N ASN A 99 1.26 18.91 2.99
CA ASN A 99 1.41 19.42 4.35
C ASN A 99 0.56 20.67 4.62
N LYS A 100 0.30 21.50 3.60
CA LYS A 100 -0.57 22.69 3.71
C LYS A 100 -2.03 22.33 3.99
N GLU A 101 -2.46 21.11 3.63
CA GLU A 101 -3.82 20.64 3.84
C GLU A 101 -4.02 19.92 5.18
N ILE A 102 -2.94 19.52 5.88
CA ILE A 102 -3.03 18.74 7.13
C ILE A 102 -3.91 19.41 8.18
N SER A 103 -3.81 20.74 8.35
CA SER A 103 -4.63 21.48 9.32
C SER A 103 -6.13 21.46 8.99
N ASN A 104 -6.49 21.17 7.73
CA ASN A 104 -7.87 21.13 7.26
C ASN A 104 -8.48 19.72 7.40
N ILE A 105 -7.66 18.71 7.74
CA ILE A 105 -8.12 17.33 7.88
C ILE A 105 -8.73 17.15 9.27
N SER A 106 -10.05 16.99 9.32
CA SER A 106 -10.73 16.62 10.55
C SER A 106 -10.38 15.19 10.94
N THR A 107 -9.75 15.01 12.11
CA THR A 107 -9.44 13.68 12.68
C THR A 107 -10.56 13.16 13.58
N SER A 108 -11.56 13.98 13.89
CA SER A 108 -12.72 13.54 14.68
C SER A 108 -13.58 12.58 13.86
N TYR A 109 -13.97 11.47 14.47
CA TYR A 109 -14.83 10.48 13.84
C TYR A 109 -15.81 9.87 14.84
N LYS A 110 -17.00 9.51 14.36
CA LYS A 110 -17.99 8.79 15.16
C LYS A 110 -17.86 7.31 14.82
N LYS A 111 -17.25 6.56 15.73
CA LYS A 111 -17.05 5.13 15.61
C LYS A 111 -18.38 4.37 15.75
N ASP A 112 -18.65 3.43 14.84
CA ASP A 112 -19.70 2.44 15.03
C ASP A 112 -19.30 1.51 16.20
N PRO A 113 -20.21 1.21 17.16
CA PRO A 113 -19.89 0.34 18.29
C PRO A 113 -19.42 -1.06 17.88
N ASP A 114 -19.84 -1.56 16.72
CA ASP A 114 -19.47 -2.86 16.16
C ASP A 114 -18.24 -2.77 15.21
N ALA A 115 -17.60 -1.60 15.11
CA ALA A 115 -16.30 -1.45 14.45
C ALA A 115 -15.18 -1.96 15.38
N VAL A 116 -14.54 -3.06 15.02
CA VAL A 116 -13.48 -3.70 15.83
C VAL A 116 -12.12 -3.56 15.15
N TYR A 117 -11.21 -2.82 15.79
CA TYR A 117 -9.83 -2.59 15.32
C TYR A 117 -8.79 -3.42 16.08
N THR A 118 -9.23 -4.22 17.04
CA THR A 118 -8.40 -5.20 17.73
C THR A 118 -8.43 -6.53 16.98
N SER A 119 -7.40 -7.35 17.16
CA SER A 119 -7.33 -8.67 16.56
C SER A 119 -8.48 -9.57 17.05
N ARG A 120 -9.10 -10.30 16.11
CA ARG A 120 -10.11 -11.33 16.39
C ARG A 120 -10.18 -12.34 15.25
N VAL A 121 -10.71 -13.52 15.55
CA VAL A 121 -10.96 -14.56 14.54
C VAL A 121 -12.21 -14.19 13.74
N PHE A 122 -12.12 -14.29 12.42
CA PHE A 122 -13.26 -14.17 11.53
C PHE A 122 -13.74 -15.55 11.07
N THR A 123 -15.02 -15.82 11.23
CA THR A 123 -15.68 -17.05 10.77
C THR A 123 -16.63 -16.74 9.62
N PHE A 124 -16.14 -16.03 8.61
CA PHE A 124 -16.94 -15.71 7.42
C PHE A 124 -16.99 -16.93 6.51
N ASN A 125 -18.19 -17.47 6.33
CA ASN A 125 -18.43 -18.49 5.32
C ASN A 125 -18.89 -17.78 4.02
N ASN A 126 -18.41 -18.24 2.86
CA ASN A 126 -18.85 -17.78 1.53
C ASN A 126 -18.40 -16.38 1.08
N LEU A 127 -17.18 -15.95 1.40
CA LEU A 127 -16.62 -14.74 0.77
C LEU A 127 -16.31 -14.97 -0.71
N THR A 128 -16.61 -13.97 -1.54
CA THR A 128 -16.22 -13.96 -2.96
C THR A 128 -14.71 -13.76 -3.10
N LYS A 129 -14.15 -14.16 -4.24
CA LYS A 129 -12.76 -13.83 -4.57
C LYS A 129 -12.61 -12.30 -4.67
N PRO A 130 -11.60 -11.70 -4.02
CA PRO A 130 -11.39 -10.26 -4.12
C PRO A 130 -11.18 -9.79 -5.56
N VAL A 131 -11.75 -8.64 -5.90
CA VAL A 131 -11.55 -7.95 -7.18
C VAL A 131 -11.08 -6.51 -6.95
N ASN A 132 -10.42 -5.93 -7.96
CA ASN A 132 -10.05 -4.52 -7.95
C ASN A 132 -11.28 -3.66 -8.26
N SER A 133 -11.39 -2.50 -7.62
CA SER A 133 -12.32 -1.46 -8.05
C SER A 133 -11.82 -0.79 -9.33
N SER A 134 -12.73 -0.11 -10.02
CA SER A 134 -12.38 0.75 -11.16
C SER A 134 -11.30 1.78 -10.81
N ILE A 135 -11.35 2.31 -9.58
CA ILE A 135 -10.35 3.26 -9.08
C ILE A 135 -8.97 2.59 -8.99
N ILE A 136 -8.87 1.38 -8.44
CA ILE A 136 -7.58 0.68 -8.41
C ILE A 136 -7.05 0.46 -9.83
N SER A 137 -7.90 -0.03 -10.74
CA SER A 137 -7.51 -0.26 -12.14
C SER A 137 -6.93 1.00 -12.79
N SER A 138 -7.61 2.15 -12.66
CA SER A 138 -7.14 3.40 -13.27
C SER A 138 -5.77 3.86 -12.75
N TYR A 139 -5.39 3.51 -11.52
CA TYR A 139 -4.07 3.84 -10.97
C TYR A 139 -2.96 2.86 -11.38
N LEU A 140 -3.33 1.65 -11.84
CA LEU A 140 -2.39 0.58 -12.18
C LEU A 140 -2.14 0.45 -13.69
N ASP A 141 -3.11 0.84 -14.52
CA ASP A 141 -2.97 0.80 -15.99
C ASP A 141 -1.81 1.68 -16.51
N ASP A 142 -1.38 2.68 -15.72
CA ASP A 142 -0.24 3.54 -16.04
C ASP A 142 1.14 2.83 -15.88
N ASP A 143 1.22 1.74 -15.12
CA ASP A 143 2.48 1.01 -14.86
C ASP A 143 2.77 -0.05 -15.94
N GLU A 144 1.75 -0.65 -16.57
CA GLU A 144 1.92 -1.75 -17.55
C GLU A 144 2.47 -1.30 -18.91
N ASN A 145 2.44 0.01 -19.21
CA ASN A 145 2.97 0.55 -20.48
C ASN A 145 4.47 0.90 -20.43
N ASN A 146 5.18 0.59 -19.33
CA ASN A 146 6.63 0.81 -19.18
C ASN A 146 7.40 -0.50 -18.90
N GLU A 147 7.05 -1.60 -19.56
CA GLU A 147 7.97 -2.75 -19.67
C GLU A 147 9.12 -2.41 -20.63
N ASP A 148 10.11 -1.69 -20.14
CA ASP A 148 11.47 -1.69 -20.68
C ASP A 148 12.44 -1.33 -19.55
N ASN A 149 12.80 -2.33 -18.74
CA ASN A 149 14.21 -2.64 -18.44
C ASN A 149 14.29 -3.99 -17.73
N GLN A 150 14.66 -5.03 -18.48
CA GLN A 150 15.13 -6.28 -17.88
C GLN A 150 16.45 -6.05 -17.15
N ASP A 151 16.56 -6.68 -15.99
CA ASP A 151 17.68 -7.57 -15.59
C ASP A 151 18.11 -7.32 -14.14
N SER A 152 17.82 -8.28 -13.24
CA SER A 152 18.87 -9.05 -12.55
C SER A 152 18.29 -10.06 -11.54
N GLN A 153 18.40 -11.33 -11.95
CA GLN A 153 18.76 -12.51 -11.15
C GLN A 153 17.79 -13.04 -10.09
N LEU A 154 16.94 -13.96 -10.55
CA LEU A 154 16.33 -15.03 -9.76
C LEU A 154 17.43 -16.03 -9.35
N VAL A 155 17.84 -16.04 -8.07
CA VAL A 155 18.62 -17.16 -7.51
C VAL A 155 17.63 -18.21 -6.99
N ASP A 156 17.46 -19.28 -7.78
CA ASP A 156 16.76 -20.50 -7.37
C ASP A 156 17.52 -21.19 -6.23
N LEU A 157 17.15 -20.90 -4.98
CA LEU A 157 17.54 -21.69 -3.81
C LEU A 157 16.67 -22.95 -3.73
N LYS A 158 17.04 -23.94 -4.55
CA LYS A 158 16.55 -25.31 -4.44
C LYS A 158 17.12 -25.95 -3.16
N VAL A 159 16.39 -25.85 -2.06
CA VAL A 159 16.72 -26.59 -0.83
C VAL A 159 16.47 -28.09 -1.08
N SER A 160 17.56 -28.82 -1.29
CA SER A 160 17.55 -30.29 -1.40
C SER A 160 17.30 -30.90 -0.01
N SER A 161 16.13 -31.51 0.18
CA SER A 161 15.73 -32.25 1.37
C SER A 161 16.32 -33.67 1.39
N SER A 162 17.64 -33.77 1.55
CA SER A 162 18.30 -35.07 1.67
C SER A 162 19.52 -34.97 2.59
N LEU A 163 19.31 -35.09 3.91
CA LEU A 163 20.29 -35.60 4.89
C LEU A 163 19.76 -35.48 6.33
N LEU A 164 18.75 -36.28 6.69
CA LEU A 164 18.52 -36.68 8.08
C LEU A 164 18.00 -38.12 8.13
N GLN A 165 18.85 -39.06 7.73
CA GLN A 165 18.77 -40.45 8.18
C GLN A 165 20.19 -40.92 8.46
N LEU A 166 20.52 -41.06 9.74
CA LEU A 166 21.40 -42.07 10.35
C LEU A 166 22.03 -41.51 11.62
N LYS A 167 21.49 -41.93 12.76
CA LYS A 167 22.24 -42.66 13.80
C LYS A 167 21.27 -43.11 14.90
N GLY A 168 20.75 -44.32 14.72
CA GLY A 168 20.41 -45.21 15.82
C GLY A 168 21.45 -46.31 15.83
N ILE A 169 22.22 -46.38 16.92
CA ILE A 169 22.74 -47.54 17.68
C ILE A 169 23.52 -46.90 18.85
#